data_AF-C9DE20-F1
#
_entry.id   AF-C9DE20-F1
#
_cell.length_a   1.000
_cell.length_b   1.000
_cell.length_c   1.000
_cell.angle_alpha   90.00
_cell.angle_beta   90.00
_cell.angle_gamma   90.00
#
_symmetry.space_group_name_H-M   'P 1'
#
loop_
_entity.id
_entity.type
_entity.pdbx_description
1 polymer ?
#
loop_
_entity_poly.entity_id
_entity_poly.type
_entity_poly.pdbx_seq_one_letter_code
_entity_poly.pdbx_strand_id
1 'polypeptide(L)'
;RAVVRMALFSEMKVYAIYEGYQGLVEGGDKIKELSWSSVSGILHLGGTVIGTARCKEFRDRSGRLSAAENLLQCGINSLAIIGGNGSLTGANLFKSEWPSLIKELVETNRVTEKMASMHGHLNIVGLVGSIDNDMCGTDMTIGTDSALHRIIEAIDCLTSTAASHQRSFV
;
A
#
# COMPACT_ATOMS: atom_id res chain seq x y z
N ARG A 1 -10.03 -3.87 -2.81
CA ARG A 1 -11.30 -4.64 -2.79
C ARG A 1 -11.12 -6.10 -2.36
N ALA A 2 -10.34 -6.91 -3.07
CA ALA A 2 -10.21 -8.35 -2.79
C ALA A 2 -9.76 -8.64 -1.36
N VAL A 3 -8.68 -7.98 -0.90
CA VAL A 3 -8.18 -8.06 0.48
C VAL A 3 -9.28 -7.84 1.51
N VAL A 4 -10.06 -6.76 1.36
CA VAL A 4 -11.15 -6.40 2.28
C VAL A 4 -12.25 -7.46 2.31
N ARG A 5 -12.73 -7.90 1.14
CA ARG A 5 -13.80 -8.91 1.09
C ARG A 5 -13.35 -10.26 1.64
N MET A 6 -12.11 -10.66 1.36
CA MET A 6 -11.55 -11.91 1.89
C MET A 6 -11.33 -11.83 3.40
N ALA A 7 -10.83 -10.70 3.91
CA ALA A 7 -10.66 -10.51 5.34
C ALA A 7 -11.99 -10.58 6.10
N LEU A 8 -13.02 -9.88 5.62
CA LEU A 8 -14.36 -9.92 6.20
C LEU A 8 -14.99 -11.32 6.12
N PHE A 9 -14.77 -12.05 5.01
CA PHE A 9 -15.22 -13.44 4.88
C PHE A 9 -14.55 -14.37 5.90
N SER A 10 -13.28 -14.12 6.23
CA SER A 10 -12.55 -14.83 7.29
C SER A 10 -12.77 -14.24 8.69
N GLU A 11 -13.84 -13.47 8.89
CA GLU A 11 -14.22 -12.87 10.19
C GLU A 11 -13.14 -11.95 10.80
N MET A 12 -12.26 -11.39 9.97
CA MET A 12 -11.25 -10.41 10.40
C MET A 12 -11.77 -8.98 10.28
N LYS A 13 -11.36 -8.13 11.21
CA LYS A 13 -11.47 -6.67 11.06
C LYS A 13 -10.44 -6.17 10.07
N VAL A 14 -10.83 -5.22 9.23
CA VAL A 14 -9.96 -4.68 8.19
C VAL A 14 -10.05 -3.16 8.17
N TYR A 15 -8.89 -2.52 8.06
CA TYR A 15 -8.75 -1.08 8.05
C TYR A 15 -8.11 -0.62 6.73
N ALA A 16 -8.58 0.50 6.18
CA ALA A 16 -7.87 1.26 5.17
C ALA A 16 -6.89 2.21 5.85
N ILE A 17 -5.67 2.26 5.31
CA ILE A 17 -4.70 3.31 5.61
C ILE A 17 -4.67 4.24 4.40
N TYR A 18 -5.17 5.46 4.57
CA TYR A 18 -5.23 6.46 3.50
C TYR A 18 -3.86 7.08 3.22
N GLU A 19 -3.61 7.52 2.00
CA GLU A 19 -2.35 8.17 1.60
C GLU A 19 -1.08 7.31 1.82
N GLY A 20 -1.22 5.98 1.86
CA GLY A 20 -0.11 5.05 2.00
C GLY A 20 0.67 5.23 3.32
N TYR A 21 2.00 5.23 3.25
CA TYR A 21 2.83 5.41 4.46
C TYR A 21 2.61 6.76 5.14
N GLN A 22 2.18 7.79 4.42
CA GLN A 22 1.92 9.09 5.02
C GLN A 22 0.79 8.99 6.05
N GLY A 23 -0.35 8.42 5.67
CA GLY A 23 -1.45 8.24 6.61
C GLY A 23 -1.16 7.19 7.69
N LEU A 24 -0.24 6.26 7.43
CA LEU A 24 0.24 5.35 8.48
C LEU A 24 0.99 6.11 9.59
N VAL A 25 1.83 7.08 9.21
CA VAL A 25 2.59 7.92 10.14
C VAL A 25 1.67 8.92 10.85
N GLU A 26 0.73 9.53 10.12
CA GLU A 26 -0.23 10.51 10.67
C GLU A 26 -1.24 9.86 11.63
N GLY A 27 -1.66 8.62 11.37
CA GLY A 27 -2.62 7.91 12.22
C GLY A 27 -4.02 8.56 12.22
N GLY A 28 -4.77 8.34 13.31
CA GLY A 28 -6.09 8.94 13.52
C GLY A 28 -7.06 8.69 12.37
N ASP A 29 -7.63 9.76 11.81
CA ASP A 29 -8.62 9.70 10.72
C ASP A 29 -8.09 9.08 9.42
N LYS A 30 -6.78 8.87 9.29
CA LYS A 30 -6.18 8.18 8.14
C LYS A 30 -6.27 6.66 8.24
N ILE A 31 -6.63 6.11 9.40
CA ILE A 31 -6.84 4.67 9.60
C ILE A 31 -8.32 4.44 9.88
N LYS A 32 -9.05 3.90 8.90
CA LYS A 32 -10.52 3.72 9.00
C LYS A 32 -10.91 2.28 8.81
N GLU A 33 -11.76 1.77 9.71
CA GLU A 33 -12.36 0.45 9.55
C GLU A 33 -13.22 0.40 8.29
N LEU A 34 -13.09 -0.66 7.51
CA LEU A 34 -13.83 -0.88 6.29
C LEU A 34 -14.89 -1.95 6.49
N SER A 35 -16.06 -1.70 5.88
CA SER A 35 -17.14 -2.67 5.79
C SER A 35 -17.26 -3.23 4.37
N TRP A 36 -18.19 -4.17 4.18
CA TRP A 36 -18.46 -4.75 2.87
C TRP A 36 -18.87 -3.70 1.81
N SER A 37 -19.68 -2.71 2.21
CA SER A 37 -20.15 -1.65 1.33
C SER A 37 -19.02 -0.67 0.97
N SER A 38 -18.03 -0.48 1.85
CA SER A 38 -16.90 0.44 1.66
C SER A 38 -16.04 0.15 0.41
N VAL A 39 -16.10 -1.07 -0.14
CA VAL A 39 -15.37 -1.48 -1.35
C VAL A 39 -16.28 -1.89 -2.51
N SER A 40 -17.54 -1.44 -2.50
CA SER A 40 -18.49 -1.66 -3.59
C SER A 40 -18.35 -0.59 -4.67
N GLY A 41 -18.60 -0.95 -5.93
CA GLY A 41 -18.51 0.00 -7.06
C GLY A 41 -17.09 0.41 -7.48
N ILE A 42 -16.03 0.01 -6.78
CA ILE A 42 -14.66 0.49 -7.07
C ILE A 42 -13.88 -0.34 -8.10
N LEU A 43 -14.43 -1.46 -8.60
CA LEU A 43 -13.68 -2.41 -9.44
C LEU A 43 -13.26 -1.83 -10.79
N HIS A 44 -14.08 -0.97 -11.37
CA HIS A 44 -13.86 -0.37 -12.69
C HIS A 44 -13.10 0.95 -12.63
N LEU A 45 -12.78 1.44 -11.43
CA LEU A 45 -12.09 2.71 -11.23
C LEU A 45 -10.59 2.49 -11.33
N GLY A 46 -9.91 3.37 -12.08
CA GLY A 46 -8.45 3.44 -12.11
C GLY A 46 -7.89 4.06 -10.83
N GLY A 47 -6.60 3.81 -10.58
CA GLY A 47 -5.88 4.36 -9.42
C GLY A 47 -6.26 3.69 -8.09
N THR A 48 -6.13 4.44 -7.00
CA THR A 48 -6.41 3.96 -5.63
C THR A 48 -7.45 4.84 -4.95
N VAL A 49 -8.55 4.23 -4.50
CA VAL A 49 -9.63 4.93 -3.79
C VAL A 49 -9.25 5.38 -2.38
N ILE A 50 -8.14 4.88 -1.84
CA ILE A 50 -7.59 5.26 -0.53
C ILE A 50 -6.41 6.23 -0.65
N GLY A 51 -6.09 6.70 -1.86
CA GLY A 51 -4.97 7.60 -2.08
C GLY A 51 -3.60 6.91 -1.99
N THR A 52 -2.57 7.66 -2.35
CA THR A 52 -1.16 7.24 -2.25
C THR A 52 -0.28 8.48 -2.19
N ALA A 53 0.55 8.60 -1.16
CA ALA A 53 1.50 9.70 -1.02
C ALA A 53 2.92 9.18 -0.79
N ARG A 54 3.90 9.93 -1.29
CA ARG A 54 5.29 9.72 -0.90
C ARG A 54 5.46 10.22 0.53
N CYS A 55 6.02 9.40 1.41
CA CYS A 55 6.29 9.75 2.79
C CYS A 55 7.81 9.79 3.02
N LYS A 56 8.35 10.96 3.39
CA LYS A 56 9.78 11.10 3.68
C LYS A 56 10.07 10.64 5.10
N GLU A 57 9.17 10.94 6.01
CA GLU A 57 9.20 10.65 7.44
C GLU A 57 9.31 9.14 7.68
N PHE A 58 8.68 8.31 6.86
CA PHE A 58 8.78 6.85 6.97
C PHE A 58 10.18 6.30 6.62
N ARG A 59 11.03 7.09 5.94
CA ARG A 59 12.45 6.74 5.73
C ARG A 59 13.26 6.89 7.01
N ASP A 60 12.81 7.73 7.93
CA ASP A 60 13.42 7.93 9.22
C ASP A 60 12.81 6.98 10.26
N ARG A 61 13.63 6.61 11.25
CA ARG A 61 13.19 5.71 12.32
C ARG A 61 12.05 6.32 13.14
N SER A 62 12.05 7.64 13.34
CA SER A 62 10.99 8.35 14.06
C SER A 62 9.62 8.20 13.40
N GLY A 63 9.54 8.32 12.07
CA GLY A 63 8.29 8.11 11.35
C GLY A 63 7.83 6.65 11.42
N ARG A 64 8.76 5.69 11.33
CA ARG A 64 8.43 4.27 11.54
C ARG A 64 7.94 3.98 12.97
N LEU A 65 8.49 4.66 13.97
CA LEU A 65 8.06 4.54 15.35
C LEU A 65 6.63 5.07 15.54
N SER A 66 6.31 6.24 14.97
CA SER A 66 4.93 6.76 14.92
C SER A 66 3.97 5.82 14.20
N ALA A 67 4.39 5.27 13.05
CA ALA A 67 3.60 4.28 12.31
C ALA A 67 3.31 3.02 13.13
N ALA A 68 4.30 2.49 13.84
CA ALA A 68 4.14 1.33 14.71
C ALA A 68 3.19 1.63 15.88
N GLU A 69 3.33 2.80 16.51
CA GLU A 69 2.43 3.28 17.56
C GLU A 69 0.97 3.30 17.10
N ASN A 70 0.70 3.91 15.93
CA ASN A 70 -0.65 4.01 15.37
C ASN A 70 -1.27 2.63 15.08
N LEU A 71 -0.48 1.68 14.56
CA LEU A 71 -0.95 0.31 14.34
C LEU A 71 -1.33 -0.39 15.64
N LEU A 72 -0.49 -0.25 16.67
CA LEU A 72 -0.74 -0.84 17.98
C LEU A 72 -1.97 -0.26 18.65
N GLN A 73 -2.19 1.06 18.54
CA GLN A 73 -3.39 1.72 19.05
C GLN A 73 -4.67 1.21 18.39
N CYS A 74 -4.62 0.86 17.10
CA CYS A 74 -5.74 0.25 16.38
C CYS A 74 -5.84 -1.28 16.55
N GLY A 75 -4.89 -1.91 17.28
CA GLY A 75 -4.81 -3.36 17.44
C GLY A 75 -4.48 -4.11 16.14
N ILE A 76 -3.79 -3.46 15.20
CA ILE A 76 -3.42 -4.01 13.90
C ILE A 76 -2.03 -4.66 14.00
N ASN A 77 -1.95 -5.95 13.67
CA ASN A 77 -0.68 -6.72 13.63
C ASN A 77 -0.38 -7.32 12.25
N SER A 78 -1.21 -7.00 11.25
CA SER A 78 -1.13 -7.58 9.92
C SER A 78 -1.32 -6.48 8.87
N LEU A 79 -0.38 -6.37 7.94
CA LEU A 79 -0.36 -5.36 6.89
C LEU A 79 -0.38 -6.02 5.51
N ALA A 80 -1.31 -5.58 4.67
CA ALA A 80 -1.29 -5.85 3.24
C ALA A 80 -0.86 -4.58 2.51
N ILE A 81 0.30 -4.62 1.86
CA ILE A 81 0.91 -3.46 1.20
C ILE A 81 0.84 -3.66 -0.30
N ILE A 82 0.19 -2.72 -0.99
CA ILE A 82 0.03 -2.73 -2.45
C ILE A 82 0.85 -1.57 -3.01
N GLY A 83 1.86 -1.87 -3.83
CA GLY A 83 2.68 -0.83 -4.44
C GLY A 83 3.87 -1.39 -5.21
N GLY A 84 4.76 -0.49 -5.64
CA GLY A 84 5.97 -0.84 -6.37
C GLY A 84 7.15 -1.22 -5.46
N ASN A 85 8.33 -1.37 -6.06
CA ASN A 85 9.56 -1.82 -5.41
C ASN A 85 9.89 -1.04 -4.13
N GLY A 86 9.86 0.30 -4.19
CA GLY A 86 10.18 1.15 -3.04
C GLY A 86 9.25 0.93 -1.85
N SER A 87 7.96 0.71 -2.10
CA SER A 87 6.98 0.44 -1.04
C SER A 87 7.22 -0.90 -0.36
N LEU A 88 7.52 -1.94 -1.15
CA LEU A 88 7.79 -3.29 -0.65
C LEU A 88 9.14 -3.38 0.08
N THR A 89 10.14 -2.64 -0.39
CA THR A 89 11.42 -2.51 0.32
C THR A 89 11.24 -1.84 1.69
N GLY A 90 10.47 -0.74 1.75
CA GLY A 90 10.13 -0.08 3.00
C GLY A 90 9.36 -0.99 3.97
N ALA A 91 8.47 -1.82 3.44
CA ALA A 91 7.73 -2.82 4.21
C ALA A 91 8.65 -3.86 4.84
N ASN A 92 9.60 -4.39 4.05
CA ASN A 92 10.56 -5.37 4.53
C ASN A 92 11.44 -4.80 5.65
N LEU A 93 11.94 -3.57 5.47
CA LEU A 93 12.69 -2.87 6.52
C LEU A 93 11.84 -2.71 7.79
N PHE A 94 10.59 -2.24 7.64
CA PHE A 94 9.67 -2.04 8.75
C PHE A 94 9.40 -3.33 9.54
N LYS A 95 9.21 -4.47 8.84
CA LYS A 95 9.08 -5.78 9.48
C LYS A 95 10.34 -6.18 10.24
N SER A 96 11.51 -5.97 9.65
CA SER A 96 12.80 -6.33 10.28
C SER A 96 13.07 -5.51 11.55
N GLU A 97 12.67 -4.24 11.56
CA GLU A 97 12.85 -3.34 12.70
C GLU A 97 11.75 -3.47 13.76
N TRP A 98 10.63 -4.16 13.47
CA TRP A 98 9.46 -4.22 14.34
C TRP A 98 9.76 -4.56 15.81
N PRO A 99 10.57 -5.60 16.14
CA PRO A 99 10.86 -5.91 17.54
C PRO A 99 11.60 -4.77 18.26
N SER A 100 12.47 -4.06 17.54
CA SER A 100 13.22 -2.94 18.07
C SER A 100 12.33 -1.71 18.29
N LEU A 101 11.39 -1.46 17.37
CA LEU A 101 10.41 -0.37 17.49
C LEU A 101 9.45 -0.60 18.67
N ILE A 102 8.95 -1.84 18.83
CA ILE A 102 8.08 -2.21 19.96
C ILE A 102 8.78 -1.97 21.29
N LYS A 103 10.05 -2.39 21.40
CA LYS A 103 10.85 -2.19 22.62
C LYS A 103 10.99 -0.70 22.96
N GLU A 104 11.33 0.11 21.97
CA GLU A 104 11.48 1.56 22.12
C GLU A 104 10.16 2.25 22.52
N LEU A 105 9.03 1.79 21.99
CA LEU A 105 7.69 2.30 22.34
C LEU A 105 7.29 1.98 23.79
N VAL A 106 7.69 0.81 24.30
CA VAL A 106 7.48 0.44 25.70
C VAL A 106 8.40 1.27 26.62
N GLU A 107 9.69 1.39 26.28
CA GLU A 107 10.65 2.17 27.05
C GLU A 107 10.27 3.66 27.16
N THR A 108 9.68 4.21 26.10
CA THR A 108 9.21 5.61 26.05
C THR A 108 7.80 5.80 26.64
N ASN A 109 7.20 4.76 27.22
CA ASN A 109 5.83 4.77 27.78
C ASN A 109 4.75 5.23 26.79
N ARG A 110 4.98 5.09 25.48
CA ARG A 110 3.98 5.41 24.44
C ARG A 110 2.96 4.30 24.27
N VAL A 111 3.36 3.07 24.55
CA VAL A 111 2.51 1.88 24.45
C VAL A 111 2.65 1.03 25.71
N THR A 112 1.55 0.41 26.16
CA THR A 112 1.56 -0.48 27.33
C THR A 112 2.22 -1.82 27.03
N GLU A 113 2.87 -2.45 28.01
CA GLU A 113 3.45 -3.80 27.87
C GLU A 113 2.43 -4.85 27.41
N LYS A 114 1.16 -4.68 27.83
CA LYS A 114 0.05 -5.54 27.38
C LYS A 114 -0.20 -5.42 25.87
N MET A 115 -0.19 -4.21 25.32
CA MET A 115 -0.34 -4.01 23.88
C MET A 115 0.87 -4.55 23.10
N ALA A 116 2.07 -4.31 23.62
CA ALA A 116 3.31 -4.81 23.02
C ALA A 116 3.37 -6.35 22.97
N SER A 117 2.93 -7.03 24.03
CA SER A 117 2.92 -8.51 24.08
C SER A 117 1.88 -9.13 23.15
N MET A 118 0.69 -8.53 23.01
CA MET A 118 -0.35 -9.04 22.09
C MET A 118 0.01 -8.86 20.60
N HIS A 119 0.85 -7.87 20.27
CA HIS A 119 1.19 -7.50 18.90
C HIS A 119 2.71 -7.57 18.63
N GLY A 120 3.41 -8.46 19.34
CA GLY A 120 4.86 -8.59 19.25
C GLY A 120 5.40 -9.03 17.88
N HIS A 121 4.53 -9.52 16.99
CA HIS A 121 4.88 -9.88 15.62
C HIS A 121 4.04 -9.10 14.61
N LEU A 122 4.70 -8.63 13.54
CA LEU A 122 4.06 -7.98 12.41
C LEU A 122 4.05 -8.91 11.19
N ASN A 123 2.85 -9.30 10.78
CA ASN A 123 2.66 -10.01 9.52
C ASN A 123 2.57 -9.02 8.38
N ILE A 124 3.35 -9.23 7.32
CA ILE A 124 3.29 -8.40 6.11
C ILE A 124 3.11 -9.29 4.89
N VAL A 125 2.16 -8.91 4.03
CA VAL A 125 1.99 -9.44 2.68
C VAL A 125 2.13 -8.28 1.69
N GLY A 126 2.95 -8.49 0.66
CA GLY A 126 3.16 -7.54 -0.43
C GLY A 126 2.41 -7.94 -1.69
N LEU A 127 1.81 -6.95 -2.36
CA LEU A 127 1.18 -7.07 -3.68
C LEU A 127 1.84 -6.06 -4.61
N VAL A 128 2.31 -6.52 -5.76
CA VAL A 128 3.04 -5.66 -6.69
C VAL A 128 2.07 -4.89 -7.58
N GLY A 129 1.94 -3.59 -7.31
CA GLY A 129 1.22 -2.64 -8.15
C GLY A 129 2.20 -1.69 -8.83
N SER A 130 2.46 -1.92 -10.11
CA SER A 130 3.35 -1.12 -10.95
C SER A 130 2.87 -1.20 -12.41
N ILE A 131 3.02 -0.11 -13.16
CA ILE A 131 2.80 -0.13 -14.61
C ILE A 131 4.06 -0.57 -15.36
N ASP A 132 5.23 -0.48 -14.72
CA ASP A 132 6.54 -0.63 -15.35
C ASP A 132 6.96 -2.10 -15.53
N ASN A 133 6.26 -3.05 -14.87
CA ASN A 133 6.62 -4.47 -14.83
C ASN A 133 8.08 -4.74 -14.43
N ASP A 134 8.57 -3.95 -13.48
CA ASP A 134 9.98 -3.84 -13.11
C ASP A 134 10.34 -4.64 -11.84
N MET A 135 9.45 -5.51 -11.37
CA MET A 135 9.65 -6.28 -10.15
C MET A 135 10.13 -7.70 -10.43
N CYS A 136 11.33 -8.01 -9.95
CA CYS A 136 11.85 -9.36 -10.01
C CYS A 136 11.01 -10.32 -9.14
N GLY A 137 10.85 -11.55 -9.63
CA GLY A 137 10.08 -12.60 -8.93
C GLY A 137 8.58 -12.64 -9.27
N THR A 138 8.09 -11.76 -10.13
CA THR A 138 6.76 -11.88 -10.74
C THR A 138 6.86 -11.76 -12.26
N ASP A 139 6.04 -12.54 -12.98
CA ASP A 139 5.99 -12.45 -14.45
C ASP A 139 5.24 -11.18 -14.91
N MET A 140 4.28 -10.72 -14.11
CA MET A 140 3.46 -9.55 -14.40
C MET A 140 3.13 -8.75 -13.13
N THR A 141 3.09 -7.42 -13.23
CA THR A 141 2.66 -6.51 -12.16
C THR A 141 1.25 -5.96 -12.40
N ILE A 142 0.53 -5.68 -11.31
CA ILE A 142 -0.83 -5.12 -11.40
C ILE A 142 -0.74 -3.70 -11.97
N GLY A 143 -1.33 -3.50 -13.15
CA GLY A 143 -1.39 -2.21 -13.85
C GLY A 143 -0.66 -2.21 -15.20
N THR A 144 0.24 -3.16 -15.45
CA THR A 144 1.02 -3.24 -16.70
C THR A 144 0.12 -3.37 -17.93
N ASP A 145 -0.80 -4.34 -17.93
CA ASP A 145 -1.70 -4.55 -19.07
C ASP A 145 -2.62 -3.34 -19.32
N SER A 146 -3.14 -2.74 -18.25
CA SER A 146 -3.93 -1.51 -18.34
C SER A 146 -3.13 -0.36 -18.97
N ALA A 147 -1.87 -0.18 -18.57
CA ALA A 147 -1.00 0.84 -19.13
C ALA A 147 -0.64 0.57 -20.59
N LEU A 148 -0.31 -0.68 -20.94
CA LEU A 148 -0.06 -1.11 -22.31
C LEU A 148 -1.27 -0.84 -23.21
N HIS A 149 -2.46 -1.16 -22.72
CA HIS A 149 -3.69 -0.90 -23.45
C HIS A 149 -3.90 0.60 -23.73
N ARG A 150 -3.58 1.49 -22.78
CA ARG A 150 -3.59 2.95 -23.02
C ARG A 150 -2.55 3.38 -24.06
N ILE A 151 -1.36 2.76 -24.05
CA ILE A 151 -0.31 3.03 -25.05
C ILE A 151 -0.79 2.64 -26.45
N ILE A 152 -1.39 1.45 -26.60
CA ILE A 152 -1.91 0.97 -27.89
C ILE A 152 -3.00 1.92 -28.41
N GLU A 153 -3.96 2.33 -27.57
CA GLU A 153 -4.99 3.29 -27.99
C GLU A 153 -4.40 4.62 -28.49
N ALA A 154 -3.34 5.12 -27.83
CA ALA A 154 -2.67 6.34 -28.26
C ALA A 154 -1.97 6.16 -29.61
N ILE A 155 -1.30 5.02 -29.83
CA ILE A 155 -0.65 4.68 -31.11
C ILE A 155 -1.69 4.54 -32.22
N ASP A 156 -2.82 3.88 -31.97
CA ASP A 156 -3.89 3.70 -32.94
C ASP A 156 -4.46 5.05 -33.39
N CYS A 157 -4.66 5.98 -32.45
CA CYS A 157 -5.08 7.35 -32.75
C CYS A 157 -4.10 8.09 -33.67
N LEU A 158 -2.79 7.84 -33.53
CA LEU A 158 -1.75 8.50 -34.34
C LEU A 158 -1.56 7.87 -35.73
N THR A 159 -1.81 6.56 -35.84
CA THR A 159 -1.46 5.75 -37.02
C THR A 159 -2.09 6.26 -38.32
N SER A 160 -3.37 6.65 -38.26
CA SER A 160 -4.10 7.19 -39.42
C SER A 160 -3.47 8.48 -39.98
N THR A 161 -3.01 9.36 -39.10
CA THR A 161 -2.38 10.64 -39.46
C THR A 161 -0.94 10.45 -39.93
N ALA A 162 -0.19 9.54 -39.28
CA ALA A 162 1.16 9.18 -39.67
C ALA A 162 1.20 8.65 -41.11
N ALA A 163 0.29 7.74 -41.46
CA ALA A 163 0.18 7.17 -42.81
C ALA A 163 -0.20 8.23 -43.86
N SER A 164 -1.15 9.11 -43.54
CA SER A 164 -1.68 10.10 -44.49
C SER A 164 -0.67 11.20 -44.85
N HIS A 165 0.14 11.63 -43.89
CA HIS A 165 1.08 12.73 -44.07
C HIS A 165 2.55 12.30 -44.11
N GLN A 166 2.82 10.99 -44.13
CA GLN A 166 4.17 10.42 -44.08
C GLN A 166 5.00 11.01 -42.93
N ARG A 167 4.40 11.08 -41.74
CA ARG A 167 5.03 11.66 -40.55
C ARG A 167 5.63 10.58 -39.67
N SER A 168 6.77 10.89 -39.06
CA SER A 168 7.35 10.12 -37.96
C SER A 168 6.92 10.73 -36.63
N PHE A 169 6.44 9.90 -35.71
CA PHE A 169 6.08 10.28 -34.34
C PHE A 169 7.02 9.58 -33.36
N VAL A 170 7.39 10.29 -32.29
CA VAL A 170 8.21 9.80 -31.17
C VAL A 170 7.39 9.93 -29.89
#